data_AF-A0AAV6ZI31-F1
#
_entry.id   AF-A0AAV6ZI31-F1
#
_cell.length_a   1.000
_cell.length_b   1.000
_cell.length_c   1.000
_cell.angle_alpha   90.00
_cell.angle_beta   90.00
_cell.angle_gamma   90.00
#
_symmetry.space_group_name_H-M   'P 1'
#
loop_
_entity.id
_entity.type
_entity.pdbx_description
1 polymer ?
#
loop_
_entity_poly.entity_id
_entity_poly.type
_entity_poly.pdbx_seq_one_letter_code
_entity_poly.pdbx_strand_id
1 'polypeptide(L)'
;MNVITVDDYKNTYWPKLDSAIDQLLTQSPGDYIPISYEQIYSCVYKCVCQQHSEQMYSDLMCKITAHLEKVSLELQATSPEHYIEKFNLALSQYMGALHSIVPLFIYMNKFYIETKLNRDLKDDLIQLFTEHVAEKHIYSLMPLLLEAQSTPFQITPSTMASIIKGLYTLRPEWVQLAPTLFSKFIPNILPPAMESELQDYAAQDQKLQQDLMQNGFNRGDQSRKRAGEELSYNGSCSR
;
A
#
# COMPACT_ATOMS: atom_id res chain seq x y z
N MET A 1 -22.00 33.57 -17.35
CA MET A 1 -20.90 33.01 -16.53
C MET A 1 -19.62 33.59 -17.11
N ASN A 2 -18.79 34.29 -16.33
CA ASN A 2 -17.52 34.85 -16.87
C ASN A 2 -16.63 33.68 -17.29
N VAL A 3 -16.11 33.74 -18.53
CA VAL A 3 -15.19 32.74 -19.08
C VAL A 3 -13.90 32.82 -18.28
N ILE A 4 -13.46 31.69 -17.71
CA ILE A 4 -12.15 31.62 -17.05
C ILE A 4 -11.10 31.59 -18.16
N THR A 5 -10.32 32.64 -18.29
CA THR A 5 -9.20 32.66 -19.25
C THR A 5 -8.07 31.75 -18.76
N VAL A 6 -7.15 31.39 -19.65
CA VAL A 6 -5.94 30.63 -19.27
C VAL A 6 -5.12 31.41 -18.24
N ASP A 7 -5.07 32.73 -18.34
CA ASP A 7 -4.38 33.58 -17.37
C ASP A 7 -5.07 33.60 -16.00
N ASP A 8 -6.40 33.64 -15.97
CA ASP A 8 -7.16 33.54 -14.72
C ASP A 8 -6.90 32.18 -14.05
N TYR A 9 -6.94 31.10 -14.84
CA TYR A 9 -6.64 29.76 -14.36
C TYR A 9 -5.25 29.73 -13.69
N LYS A 10 -4.20 30.16 -14.41
CA LYS A 10 -2.81 30.11 -13.93
C LYS A 10 -2.55 31.00 -12.73
N ASN A 11 -3.11 32.21 -12.70
CA ASN A 11 -2.74 33.22 -11.70
C ASN A 11 -3.71 33.28 -10.51
N THR A 12 -4.92 32.72 -10.62
CA THR A 12 -5.96 32.84 -9.58
C THR A 12 -6.48 31.51 -9.08
N TYR A 13 -6.75 30.55 -9.96
CA TYR A 13 -7.39 29.29 -9.59
C TYR A 13 -6.36 28.21 -9.23
N TRP A 14 -5.39 27.95 -10.11
CA TRP A 14 -4.35 26.96 -9.88
C TRP A 14 -3.56 27.21 -8.59
N PRO A 15 -3.11 28.43 -8.24
CA PRO A 15 -2.34 28.65 -7.01
C PRO A 15 -3.10 28.25 -5.73
N LYS A 16 -4.44 28.34 -5.74
CA LYS A 16 -5.29 27.89 -4.62
C LYS A 16 -5.33 26.36 -4.52
N LEU A 17 -5.43 25.69 -5.67
CA LEU A 17 -5.39 24.23 -5.73
C LEU A 17 -4.01 23.73 -5.34
N ASP A 18 -2.96 24.32 -5.90
CA ASP A 18 -1.56 24.00 -5.65
C ASP A 18 -1.22 24.09 -4.16
N SER A 19 -1.57 25.19 -3.51
CA SER A 19 -1.37 25.37 -2.06
C SER A 19 -2.17 24.37 -1.22
N ALA A 20 -3.38 24.00 -1.64
CA ALA A 20 -4.18 23.01 -0.92
C ALA A 20 -3.59 21.59 -1.07
N ILE A 21 -3.10 21.25 -2.26
CA ILE A 21 -2.43 19.98 -2.54
C ILE A 21 -1.16 19.87 -1.68
N ASP A 22 -0.34 20.92 -1.62
CA ASP A 22 0.85 20.94 -0.75
C ASP A 22 0.50 20.64 0.70
N GLN A 23 -0.51 21.33 1.26
CA GLN A 23 -0.92 21.13 2.63
C GLN A 23 -1.44 19.71 2.90
N LEU A 24 -2.17 19.13 1.94
CA LEU A 24 -2.66 17.75 2.02
C LEU A 24 -1.51 16.73 1.97
N LEU A 25 -0.51 16.95 1.12
CA LEU A 25 0.64 16.06 0.98
C LEU A 25 1.58 16.14 2.20
N THR A 26 1.70 17.30 2.84
CA THR A 26 2.61 17.49 3.99
C THR A 26 1.96 17.27 5.36
N GLN A 27 0.69 16.86 5.41
CA GLN A 27 -0.05 16.72 6.67
C GLN A 27 0.47 15.57 7.54
N SER A 28 0.65 15.80 8.85
CA SER A 28 0.84 14.73 9.83
C SER A 28 -0.49 14.25 10.42
N PRO A 29 -0.61 12.96 10.82
CA PRO A 29 -1.82 12.46 11.48
C PRO A 29 -2.17 13.26 12.73
N GLY A 30 -3.37 13.87 12.73
CA GLY A 30 -3.87 14.70 13.85
C GLY A 30 -3.72 16.21 13.65
N ASP A 31 -3.03 16.66 12.61
CA ASP A 31 -2.92 18.08 12.30
C ASP A 31 -4.23 18.66 11.76
N TYR A 32 -4.60 19.84 12.25
CA TYR A 32 -5.67 20.64 11.66
C TYR A 32 -5.20 21.25 10.34
N ILE A 33 -5.91 20.95 9.25
CA ILE A 33 -5.65 21.57 7.96
C ILE A 33 -6.58 22.77 7.77
N PRO A 34 -6.06 23.99 7.59
CA PRO A 34 -6.87 25.17 7.34
C PRO A 34 -7.33 25.25 5.87
N ILE A 35 -7.83 24.15 5.29
CA ILE A 35 -8.43 24.15 3.95
C ILE A 35 -9.96 24.12 4.02
N SER A 36 -10.59 24.95 3.20
CA SER A 36 -12.02 24.81 2.92
C SER A 36 -12.23 23.85 1.76
N TYR A 37 -12.61 22.60 2.07
CA TYR A 37 -12.91 21.58 1.07
C TYR A 37 -13.97 22.06 0.06
N GLU A 38 -14.97 22.80 0.52
CA GLU A 38 -16.01 23.38 -0.34
C GLU A 38 -15.42 24.39 -1.35
N GLN A 39 -14.52 25.27 -0.91
CA GLN A 39 -13.90 26.26 -1.79
C GLN A 39 -12.98 25.58 -2.82
N ILE A 40 -12.20 24.59 -2.40
CA ILE A 40 -11.31 23.85 -3.29
C ILE A 40 -12.11 23.05 -4.32
N TYR A 41 -13.13 22.31 -3.88
CA TYR A 41 -14.03 21.58 -4.78
C TYR A 41 -14.75 22.53 -5.76
N SER A 42 -15.25 23.67 -5.28
CA SER A 42 -15.88 24.69 -6.12
C SER A 42 -14.91 25.28 -7.15
N CYS A 43 -13.63 25.43 -6.78
CA CYS A 43 -12.56 25.89 -7.66
C CYS A 43 -12.33 24.88 -8.80
N VAL A 44 -12.21 23.59 -8.46
CA VAL A 44 -12.07 22.48 -9.43
C VAL A 44 -13.27 22.45 -10.38
N TYR A 45 -14.49 22.44 -9.83
CA TYR A 45 -15.72 22.40 -10.62
C TYR A 45 -15.78 23.53 -11.66
N LYS A 46 -15.52 24.77 -11.24
CA LYS A 46 -15.52 25.94 -12.13
C LYS A 46 -14.51 25.79 -13.26
N CYS A 47 -13.29 25.37 -12.95
CA CYS A 47 -12.24 25.19 -13.95
C CYS A 47 -12.58 24.08 -14.96
N VAL A 48 -13.16 22.95 -14.50
CA VAL A 48 -13.61 21.86 -15.38
C VAL A 48 -14.75 22.33 -16.30
N CYS A 49 -15.76 23.02 -15.76
CA CYS A 49 -16.85 23.57 -16.58
C CYS A 49 -16.37 24.56 -17.65
N GLN A 50 -15.22 25.21 -17.41
CA GLN A 50 -14.59 26.17 -18.31
C GLN A 50 -13.50 25.53 -19.19
N GLN A 51 -13.52 24.19 -19.34
CA GLN A 51 -12.65 23.43 -20.25
C GLN A 51 -11.15 23.42 -19.89
N HIS A 52 -10.79 23.66 -18.63
CA HIS A 52 -9.39 23.58 -18.16
C HIS A 52 -9.01 22.21 -17.58
N SER A 53 -9.78 21.15 -17.86
CA SER A 53 -9.56 19.82 -17.25
C SER A 53 -8.23 19.19 -17.62
N GLU A 54 -7.82 19.28 -18.89
CA GLU A 54 -6.56 18.69 -19.37
C GLU A 54 -5.36 19.38 -18.72
N GLN A 55 -5.36 20.72 -18.72
CA GLN A 55 -4.31 21.49 -18.08
C GLN A 55 -4.27 21.22 -16.57
N MET A 56 -5.42 21.17 -15.89
CA MET A 56 -5.49 20.87 -14.46
C MET A 56 -4.99 19.48 -14.12
N TYR A 57 -5.31 18.48 -14.93
CA TYR A 57 -4.77 17.14 -14.73
C TYR A 57 -3.25 17.13 -14.89
N SER A 58 -2.71 17.75 -15.94
CA SER A 58 -1.26 17.88 -16.16
C SER A 58 -0.57 18.57 -15.00
N ASP A 59 -1.13 19.69 -14.52
CA ASP A 59 -0.56 20.48 -13.43
C ASP A 59 -0.60 19.69 -12.10
N LEU A 60 -1.68 18.93 -11.85
CA LEU A 60 -1.79 18.03 -10.70
C LEU A 60 -0.74 16.90 -10.74
N MET A 61 -0.60 16.22 -11.88
CA MET A 61 0.41 15.16 -12.04
C MET A 61 1.82 15.71 -11.84
N CYS A 62 2.14 16.86 -12.45
CA CYS A 62 3.44 17.52 -12.32
C CYS A 62 3.73 17.90 -10.86
N LYS A 63 2.76 18.50 -10.17
CA LYS A 63 2.89 18.91 -8.76
C LYS A 63 3.18 17.72 -7.85
N ILE A 64 2.39 16.65 -7.97
CA ILE A 64 2.54 15.45 -7.15
C ILE A 64 3.85 14.73 -7.48
N THR A 65 4.22 14.64 -8.74
CA THR A 65 5.50 14.07 -9.16
C THR A 65 6.68 14.82 -8.52
N ALA A 66 6.69 16.14 -8.59
CA ALA A 66 7.74 16.96 -8.00
C ALA A 66 7.83 16.81 -6.46
N HIS A 67 6.70 16.60 -5.79
CA HIS A 67 6.69 16.28 -4.36
C HIS A 67 7.30 14.89 -4.09
N LEU A 68 6.88 13.87 -4.84
CA LEU A 68 7.35 12.50 -4.67
C LEU A 68 8.84 12.32 -4.97
N GLU A 69 9.38 13.07 -5.94
CA GLU A 69 10.82 13.10 -6.20
C GLU A 69 11.61 13.63 -5.00
N LYS A 70 11.12 14.67 -4.33
CA LYS A 70 11.73 15.18 -3.09
C LYS A 70 11.67 14.14 -1.98
N VAL A 71 10.51 13.50 -1.79
CA VAL A 71 10.35 12.42 -0.82
C VAL A 71 11.33 11.28 -1.07
N SER A 72 11.51 10.88 -2.34
CA SER A 72 12.48 9.84 -2.70
C SER A 72 13.92 10.27 -2.36
N LEU A 73 14.31 11.51 -2.66
CA LEU A 73 15.64 12.03 -2.30
C LEU A 73 15.87 12.05 -0.79
N GLU A 74 14.88 12.47 -0.01
CA GLU A 74 14.94 12.47 1.46
C GLU A 74 15.08 11.05 2.03
N LEU A 75 14.36 10.08 1.47
CA LEU A 75 14.50 8.67 1.83
C LEU A 75 15.90 8.13 1.49
N GLN A 76 16.48 8.49 0.33
CA GLN A 76 17.84 8.08 -0.02
C GLN A 76 18.89 8.63 0.94
N ALA A 77 18.67 9.81 1.51
CA ALA A 77 19.56 10.43 2.49
C ALA A 77 19.36 9.90 3.93
N THR A 78 18.37 9.04 4.17
CA THR A 78 18.02 8.54 5.50
C THR A 78 18.99 7.42 5.94
N SER A 79 19.37 7.39 7.22
CA SER A 79 20.21 6.32 7.77
C SER A 79 19.48 4.96 7.80
N PRO A 80 20.19 3.83 7.63
CA PRO A 80 19.56 2.49 7.59
C PRO A 80 18.67 2.18 8.81
N GLU A 81 19.06 2.68 9.99
CA GLU A 81 18.35 2.48 11.26
C GLU A 81 16.92 3.06 11.26
N HIS A 82 16.71 4.20 10.60
CA HIS A 82 15.41 4.89 10.55
C HIS A 82 14.69 4.70 9.22
N TYR A 83 15.32 4.02 8.26
CA TYR A 83 14.87 3.96 6.89
C TYR A 83 13.47 3.33 6.76
N ILE A 84 13.21 2.24 7.48
CA ILE A 84 11.91 1.56 7.43
C ILE A 84 10.79 2.46 7.98
N GLU A 85 11.03 3.14 9.10
CA GLU A 85 10.04 4.04 9.71
C GLU A 85 9.76 5.24 8.82
N LYS A 86 10.81 5.84 8.24
CA LYS A 86 10.67 6.98 7.30
C LYS A 86 9.95 6.58 6.02
N PHE A 87 10.23 5.40 5.47
CA PHE A 87 9.48 4.88 4.34
C PHE A 87 8.00 4.67 4.70
N ASN A 88 7.72 4.05 5.85
CA ASN A 88 6.34 3.85 6.29
C ASN A 88 5.59 5.17 6.50
N LEU A 89 6.26 6.17 7.07
CA LEU A 89 5.69 7.50 7.26
C LEU A 89 5.32 8.12 5.91
N ALA A 90 6.27 8.15 4.96
CA ALA A 90 6.04 8.69 3.61
C ALA A 90 4.88 7.98 2.89
N LEU A 91 4.86 6.64 2.95
CA LEU A 91 3.79 5.82 2.37
C LEU A 91 2.43 6.11 3.01
N SER A 92 2.37 6.10 4.34
CA SER A 92 1.12 6.31 5.08
C SER A 92 0.58 7.72 4.87
N GLN A 93 1.46 8.72 4.88
CA GLN A 93 1.13 10.11 4.64
C GLN A 93 0.59 10.32 3.22
N TYR A 94 1.26 9.76 2.22
CA TYR A 94 0.80 9.87 0.84
C TYR A 94 -0.56 9.18 0.63
N MET A 95 -0.71 7.94 1.11
CA MET A 95 -1.98 7.20 1.01
C MET A 95 -3.11 7.93 1.74
N GLY A 96 -2.81 8.53 2.90
CA GLY A 96 -3.73 9.41 3.63
C GLY A 96 -4.14 10.63 2.82
N ALA A 97 -3.18 11.31 2.19
CA ALA A 97 -3.44 12.48 1.34
C ALA A 97 -4.35 12.14 0.14
N LEU A 98 -4.19 10.95 -0.47
CA LEU A 98 -5.03 10.51 -1.58
C LEU A 98 -6.51 10.40 -1.20
N HIS A 99 -6.82 10.01 0.05
CA HIS A 99 -8.20 9.97 0.54
C HIS A 99 -8.88 11.34 0.53
N SER A 100 -8.11 12.43 0.58
CA SER A 100 -8.62 13.81 0.52
C SER A 100 -8.53 14.41 -0.87
N ILE A 101 -7.43 14.17 -1.60
CA ILE A 101 -7.19 14.72 -2.94
C ILE A 101 -8.20 14.15 -3.94
N VAL A 102 -8.41 12.83 -3.98
CA VAL A 102 -9.28 12.21 -4.99
C VAL A 102 -10.72 12.76 -4.94
N PRO A 103 -11.38 12.87 -3.77
CA PRO A 103 -12.71 13.49 -3.69
C PRO A 103 -12.76 14.96 -4.12
N LEU A 104 -11.71 15.75 -3.86
CA LEU A 104 -11.66 17.14 -4.29
C LEU A 104 -11.64 17.27 -5.81
N PHE A 105 -11.01 16.33 -6.49
CA PHE A 105 -10.88 16.28 -7.95
C PHE A 105 -11.90 15.36 -8.63
N ILE A 106 -12.91 14.85 -7.91
CA ILE A 106 -13.86 13.85 -8.43
C ILE A 106 -14.60 14.31 -9.69
N TYR A 107 -14.85 15.62 -9.83
CA TYR A 107 -15.50 16.16 -11.02
C TYR A 107 -14.55 16.11 -12.24
N MET A 108 -13.26 16.41 -12.05
CA MET A 108 -12.26 16.20 -13.11
C MET A 108 -12.10 14.72 -13.44
N ASN A 109 -12.12 13.83 -12.44
CA ASN A 109 -12.07 12.39 -12.65
C ASN A 109 -13.19 11.93 -13.60
N LYS A 110 -14.44 12.23 -13.25
CA LYS A 110 -15.61 11.80 -14.02
C LYS A 110 -15.65 12.39 -15.44
N PHE A 111 -15.41 13.69 -15.58
CA PHE A 111 -15.68 14.40 -16.85
C PHE A 111 -14.47 14.50 -17.78
N TYR A 112 -13.29 14.13 -17.33
CA TYR A 112 -12.09 14.13 -18.16
C TYR A 112 -11.35 12.80 -18.13
N ILE A 113 -10.97 12.31 -16.95
CA ILE A 113 -10.10 11.14 -16.83
C ILE A 113 -10.84 9.85 -17.22
N GLU A 114 -11.98 9.57 -16.60
CA GLU A 114 -12.80 8.40 -16.90
C GLU A 114 -13.35 8.45 -18.33
N THR A 115 -13.86 9.61 -18.75
CA THR A 115 -14.60 9.73 -20.03
C THR A 115 -13.72 9.95 -21.25
N LYS A 116 -12.58 10.65 -21.14
CA LYS A 116 -11.68 10.91 -22.27
C LYS A 116 -10.43 10.05 -22.25
N LEU A 117 -9.86 9.76 -21.07
CA LEU A 117 -8.62 8.99 -20.95
C LEU A 117 -8.88 7.50 -20.66
N ASN A 118 -10.10 7.14 -20.23
CA ASN A 118 -10.47 5.78 -19.83
C ASN A 118 -9.54 5.23 -18.72
N ARG A 119 -9.33 6.06 -17.69
CA ARG A 119 -8.51 5.77 -16.51
C ARG A 119 -9.24 6.21 -15.24
N ASP A 120 -8.63 5.96 -14.09
CA ASP A 120 -9.07 6.49 -12.79
C ASP A 120 -7.97 7.31 -12.13
N LEU A 121 -8.34 8.45 -11.54
CA LEU A 121 -7.41 9.36 -10.89
C LEU A 121 -6.70 8.70 -9.70
N LYS A 122 -7.39 7.88 -8.90
CA LYS A 122 -6.76 7.25 -7.75
C LYS A 122 -5.67 6.29 -8.23
N ASP A 123 -5.94 5.53 -9.28
CA ASP A 123 -4.97 4.60 -9.88
C ASP A 123 -3.77 5.35 -10.46
N ASP A 124 -4.00 6.44 -11.19
CA ASP A 124 -2.92 7.30 -11.71
C ASP A 124 -2.02 7.84 -10.58
N LEU A 125 -2.62 8.28 -9.47
CA LEU A 125 -1.87 8.81 -8.32
C LEU A 125 -1.12 7.70 -7.54
N ILE A 126 -1.71 6.52 -7.38
CA ILE A 126 -1.03 5.34 -6.81
C ILE A 126 0.18 4.98 -7.68
N GLN A 127 0.02 5.03 -9.00
CA GLN A 127 1.10 4.75 -9.94
C GLN A 127 2.26 5.75 -9.78
N LEU A 128 1.98 7.04 -9.56
CA LEU A 128 3.04 8.04 -9.33
C LEU A 128 3.92 7.69 -8.12
N PHE A 129 3.32 7.31 -6.98
CA PHE A 129 4.13 6.89 -5.82
C PHE A 129 4.91 5.60 -6.11
N THR A 130 4.30 4.68 -6.85
CA THR A 130 4.93 3.42 -7.26
C THR A 130 6.21 3.70 -8.04
N GLU A 131 6.14 4.51 -9.10
CA GLU A 131 7.25 4.80 -10.01
C GLU A 131 8.30 5.75 -9.39
N HIS A 132 7.85 6.84 -8.76
CA HIS A 132 8.78 7.88 -8.32
C HIS A 132 9.40 7.60 -6.95
N VAL A 133 8.81 6.72 -6.14
CA VAL A 133 9.29 6.35 -4.81
C VAL A 133 9.49 4.85 -4.71
N ALA A 134 8.42 4.06 -4.65
CA ALA A 134 8.52 2.68 -4.17
C ALA A 134 9.44 1.79 -5.02
N GLU A 135 9.40 1.87 -6.35
CA GLU A 135 10.31 1.14 -7.25
C GLU A 135 11.79 1.43 -7.00
N LYS A 136 12.13 2.68 -6.70
CA LYS A 136 13.52 3.10 -6.44
C LYS A 136 14.04 2.57 -5.10
N HIS A 137 13.12 2.29 -4.17
CA HIS A 137 13.44 1.94 -2.80
C HIS A 137 13.17 0.47 -2.46
N ILE A 138 12.44 -0.29 -3.28
CA ILE A 138 11.99 -1.65 -2.93
C ILE A 138 13.16 -2.61 -2.69
N TYR A 139 14.22 -2.55 -3.50
CA TYR A 139 15.36 -3.47 -3.39
C TYR A 139 16.28 -3.17 -2.20
N SER A 140 16.30 -1.94 -1.71
CA SER A 140 17.00 -1.58 -0.46
C SER A 140 16.11 -1.82 0.77
N LEU A 141 14.80 -1.62 0.64
CA LEU A 141 13.84 -1.80 1.72
C LEU A 141 13.63 -3.28 2.06
N MET A 142 13.47 -4.16 1.05
CA MET A 142 13.08 -5.55 1.27
C MET A 142 14.06 -6.33 2.17
N PRO A 143 15.39 -6.24 1.99
CA PRO A 143 16.34 -6.90 2.89
C PRO A 143 16.22 -6.42 4.33
N LEU A 144 16.02 -5.11 4.55
CA LEU A 144 15.86 -4.54 5.88
C LEU A 144 14.57 -5.03 6.55
N LEU A 145 13.47 -5.19 5.79
CA LEU A 145 12.23 -5.74 6.32
C LEU A 145 12.37 -7.22 6.73
N LEU A 146 13.13 -8.00 5.94
CA LEU A 146 13.41 -9.40 6.26
C LEU A 146 14.27 -9.52 7.52
N GLU A 147 15.31 -8.70 7.63
CA GLU A 147 16.16 -8.63 8.83
C GLU A 147 15.35 -8.22 10.07
N ALA A 148 14.56 -7.15 9.95
CA ALA A 148 13.73 -6.66 11.04
C ALA A 148 12.65 -7.67 11.48
N GLN A 149 12.20 -8.53 10.58
CA GLN A 149 11.29 -9.63 10.93
C GLN A 149 11.98 -10.71 11.77
N SER A 150 13.26 -10.99 11.51
CA SER A 150 14.04 -11.98 12.25
C SER A 150 14.54 -11.46 13.61
N THR A 151 14.52 -10.15 13.82
CA THR A 151 14.97 -9.52 15.06
C THR A 151 13.79 -9.09 15.93
N PRO A 152 13.63 -9.66 17.14
CA PRO A 152 12.55 -9.28 18.05
C PRO A 152 12.58 -7.78 18.40
N PHE A 153 11.40 -7.15 18.40
CA PHE A 153 11.17 -5.76 18.82
C PHE A 153 11.85 -4.65 17.99
N GLN A 154 12.56 -4.98 16.90
CA GLN A 154 13.17 -3.97 16.04
C GLN A 154 12.12 -3.06 15.40
N ILE A 155 10.96 -3.63 15.00
CA ILE A 155 9.87 -2.89 14.38
C ILE A 155 8.54 -3.37 14.96
N THR A 156 7.61 -2.44 15.16
CA THR A 156 6.27 -2.78 15.63
C THR A 156 5.51 -3.59 14.56
N PRO A 157 4.69 -4.58 14.96
CA PRO A 157 3.88 -5.35 14.01
C PRO A 157 2.95 -4.47 13.16
N SER A 158 2.49 -3.33 13.69
CA SER A 158 1.65 -2.38 12.96
C SER A 158 2.40 -1.67 11.84
N THR A 159 3.63 -1.22 12.08
CA THR A 159 4.48 -0.63 11.04
C THR A 159 4.76 -1.65 9.94
N MET A 160 5.18 -2.86 10.30
CA MET A 160 5.42 -3.94 9.32
C MET A 160 4.16 -4.23 8.50
N ALA A 161 3.01 -4.41 9.15
CA ALA A 161 1.75 -4.66 8.47
C ALA A 161 1.34 -3.50 7.52
N SER A 162 1.56 -2.25 7.94
CA SER A 162 1.26 -1.06 7.12
C SER A 162 2.09 -1.04 5.84
N ILE A 163 3.40 -1.26 5.98
CA ILE A 163 4.31 -1.30 4.82
C ILE A 163 3.91 -2.42 3.87
N ILE A 164 3.74 -3.65 4.37
CA ILE A 164 3.45 -4.81 3.53
C ILE A 164 2.12 -4.65 2.78
N LYS A 165 1.07 -4.18 3.47
CA LYS A 165 -0.22 -3.90 2.83
C LYS A 165 -0.13 -2.77 1.81
N GLY A 166 0.63 -1.72 2.12
CA GLY A 166 0.83 -0.60 1.21
C GLY A 166 1.66 -0.99 -0.03
N LEU A 167 2.74 -1.75 0.13
CA LEU A 167 3.50 -2.31 -0.99
C LEU A 167 2.63 -3.19 -1.89
N TYR A 168 1.77 -4.03 -1.30
CA TYR A 168 0.83 -4.84 -2.07
C TYR A 168 -0.22 -3.99 -2.81
N THR A 169 -0.69 -2.90 -2.20
CA THR A 169 -1.61 -1.95 -2.84
C THR A 169 -0.96 -1.23 -4.01
N LEU A 170 0.33 -0.88 -3.90
CA LEU A 170 1.10 -0.25 -4.97
C LEU A 170 1.37 -1.22 -6.12
N ARG A 171 1.85 -2.42 -5.79
CA ARG A 171 2.18 -3.45 -6.79
C ARG A 171 2.11 -4.87 -6.20
N PRO A 172 1.07 -5.65 -6.51
CA PRO A 172 0.92 -7.03 -6.02
C PRO A 172 2.07 -7.97 -6.42
N GLU A 173 2.72 -7.74 -7.56
CA GLU A 173 3.81 -8.59 -8.08
C GLU A 173 5.03 -8.64 -7.14
N TRP A 174 5.21 -7.63 -6.29
CA TRP A 174 6.30 -7.62 -5.30
C TRP A 174 6.17 -8.72 -4.23
N VAL A 175 5.02 -9.40 -4.13
CA VAL A 175 4.89 -10.63 -3.35
C VAL A 175 5.98 -11.65 -3.72
N GLN A 176 6.38 -11.72 -5.00
CA GLN A 176 7.42 -12.64 -5.46
C GLN A 176 8.79 -12.40 -4.82
N LEU A 177 9.07 -11.17 -4.34
CA LEU A 177 10.33 -10.84 -3.70
C LEU A 177 10.45 -11.46 -2.30
N ALA A 178 9.33 -11.60 -1.58
CA ALA A 178 9.31 -12.18 -0.23
C ALA A 178 7.95 -12.83 0.11
N PRO A 179 7.56 -13.94 -0.54
CA PRO A 179 6.21 -14.49 -0.41
C PRO A 179 5.81 -14.83 1.03
N THR A 180 6.76 -15.35 1.81
CA THR A 180 6.59 -15.71 3.23
C THR A 180 6.41 -14.51 4.16
N LEU A 181 6.97 -13.36 3.79
CA LEU A 181 6.79 -12.11 4.54
C LEU A 181 5.39 -11.55 4.28
N PHE A 182 4.98 -11.46 3.02
CA PHE A 182 3.67 -10.93 2.65
C PHE A 182 2.52 -11.79 3.21
N SER A 183 2.68 -13.13 3.22
CA SER A 183 1.59 -14.04 3.61
C SER A 183 1.22 -13.96 5.08
N LYS A 184 2.11 -13.41 5.92
CA LYS A 184 1.83 -13.14 7.34
C LYS A 184 0.86 -11.98 7.55
N PHE A 185 0.73 -11.08 6.57
CA PHE A 185 -0.06 -9.86 6.69
C PHE A 185 -1.21 -9.76 5.68
N ILE A 186 -1.17 -10.56 4.61
CA ILE A 186 -2.17 -10.57 3.54
C ILE A 186 -2.66 -12.01 3.32
N PRO A 187 -3.95 -12.28 3.56
CA PRO A 187 -4.50 -13.63 3.37
C PRO A 187 -4.56 -13.99 1.89
N ASN A 188 -4.53 -15.30 1.60
CA ASN A 188 -4.78 -15.88 0.26
C ASN A 188 -3.83 -15.43 -0.86
N ILE A 189 -2.62 -14.97 -0.54
CA ILE A 189 -1.62 -14.62 -1.57
C ILE A 189 -0.75 -15.80 -2.02
N LEU A 190 -0.64 -16.83 -1.18
CA LEU A 190 0.10 -18.04 -1.53
C LEU A 190 -0.83 -18.97 -2.32
N PRO A 191 -0.28 -19.80 -3.24
CA PRO A 191 -1.06 -20.82 -3.93
C PRO A 191 -1.82 -21.69 -2.92
N PRO A 192 -3.05 -22.13 -3.24
CA PRO A 192 -3.74 -23.11 -2.43
C PRO A 192 -2.90 -24.40 -2.39
N ALA A 193 -2.86 -25.04 -1.22
CA ALA A 193 -2.17 -26.32 -1.06
C ALA A 193 -2.74 -27.34 -2.05
N MET A 194 -1.87 -27.99 -2.83
CA MET A 194 -2.26 -29.02 -3.77
C MET A 194 -2.15 -30.40 -3.12
N GLU A 195 -3.08 -31.31 -3.46
CA GLU A 195 -3.07 -32.69 -2.93
C GLU A 195 -1.77 -33.43 -3.28
N SER A 196 -1.20 -33.14 -4.45
CA SER A 196 0.08 -33.69 -4.90
C SER A 196 1.26 -33.31 -4.00
N GLU A 197 1.16 -32.20 -3.26
CA GLU A 197 2.25 -31.67 -2.40
C GLU A 197 2.10 -32.12 -0.94
N LEU A 198 1.06 -32.89 -0.60
CA LEU A 198 0.81 -33.33 0.79
C LEU A 198 1.96 -34.12 1.40
N GLN A 199 2.67 -34.92 0.59
CA GLN A 199 3.83 -35.67 1.07
C GLN A 199 4.99 -34.73 1.44
N ASP A 200 5.19 -33.67 0.66
CA ASP A 200 6.24 -32.67 0.92
C ASP A 200 5.92 -31.88 2.17
N TYR A 201 4.66 -31.47 2.37
CA TYR A 201 4.23 -30.82 3.60
C TYR A 201 4.40 -31.73 4.82
N ALA A 202 4.04 -33.01 4.72
CA ALA A 202 4.23 -33.97 5.80
C ALA A 202 5.71 -34.15 6.17
N ALA A 203 6.61 -34.17 5.17
CA ALA A 203 8.05 -34.25 5.39
C ALA A 203 8.61 -32.99 6.07
N GLN A 204 8.16 -31.80 5.65
CA GLN A 204 8.53 -30.53 6.29
C GLN A 204 8.08 -30.49 7.77
N ASP A 205 6.87 -30.94 8.05
CA ASP A 205 6.32 -31.02 9.41
C ASP A 205 7.11 -32.00 10.29
N GLN A 206 7.47 -33.17 9.75
CA GLN A 206 8.31 -34.14 10.46
C GLN A 206 9.69 -33.55 10.79
N LYS A 207 10.29 -32.82 9.86
CA LYS A 207 11.58 -32.15 10.09
C LYS A 207 11.47 -31.10 11.19
N LEU A 208 10.45 -30.24 11.13
CA LEU A 208 10.20 -29.22 12.16
C LEU A 208 10.04 -29.86 13.55
N GLN A 209 9.28 -30.95 13.63
CA GLN A 209 9.09 -31.68 14.89
C GLN A 209 10.40 -32.25 15.44
N GLN A 210 11.28 -32.77 14.57
CA GLN A 210 12.60 -33.25 14.97
C GLN A 210 13.48 -32.12 15.49
N ASP A 211 13.51 -30.96 14.81
CA ASP A 211 14.29 -29.80 15.23
C ASP A 211 13.81 -29.25 16.58
N LEU A 212 12.49 -29.23 16.82
CA LEU A 212 11.91 -28.83 18.10
C LEU A 212 12.32 -29.79 19.23
N MET A 213 12.29 -31.11 18.98
CA MET A 213 12.75 -32.10 19.96
C MET A 213 14.22 -31.93 20.31
N GLN A 214 15.07 -31.64 19.31
CA GLN A 214 16.50 -31.37 19.53
C GLN A 214 16.72 -30.10 20.37
N ASN A 215 15.85 -29.10 20.22
CA ASN A 215 15.87 -27.87 21.02
C ASN A 215 15.16 -28.00 22.39
N GLY A 216 14.88 -29.23 22.84
CA GLY A 216 14.33 -29.51 24.17
C GLY A 216 12.81 -29.47 24.29
N PHE A 217 12.09 -29.25 23.18
CA PHE A 217 10.62 -29.33 23.14
C PHE A 217 10.16 -30.78 22.95
N ASN A 218 10.35 -31.60 23.98
CA ASN A 218 9.89 -32.98 23.98
C ASN A 218 8.36 -33.07 24.00
N ARG A 219 7.84 -34.11 23.34
CA ARG A 219 6.41 -34.46 23.43
C ARG A 219 6.11 -34.86 24.88
N GLY A 220 5.36 -34.02 25.60
CA GLY A 220 4.87 -34.32 26.96
C GLY A 220 3.88 -35.49 26.98
N ASP A 221 3.33 -35.76 28.18
CA ASP A 221 2.37 -36.85 28.39
C ASP A 221 1.14 -36.72 27.47
N GLN A 222 0.99 -37.69 26.57
CA GLN A 222 -0.09 -37.72 25.58
C GLN A 222 -1.31 -38.52 26.06
N SER A 223 -1.29 -39.03 27.29
CA SER A 223 -2.43 -39.75 27.91
C SER A 223 -3.72 -38.93 27.96
N ARG A 224 -3.62 -37.59 27.87
CA ARG A 224 -4.74 -36.64 27.90
C ARG A 224 -5.17 -36.11 26.53
N LYS A 225 -4.51 -36.48 25.43
CA LYS A 225 -5.01 -36.12 24.09
C LYS A 225 -6.29 -36.90 23.83
N ARG A 226 -7.33 -36.22 23.35
CA ARG A 226 -8.54 -36.90 22.85
C ARG A 226 -8.10 -37.91 21.79
N ALA A 227 -8.43 -39.19 22.01
CA ALA A 227 -8.34 -40.19 20.95
C ALA A 227 -9.22 -39.67 19.81
N GLY A 228 -8.60 -39.32 18.69
CA GLY A 228 -9.35 -39.03 17.47
C GLY A 228 -10.14 -40.29 17.14
N GLU A 229 -11.45 -40.17 16.95
CA GLU A 229 -12.27 -41.27 16.49
C GLU A 229 -11.62 -41.85 15.23
N GLU A 230 -11.11 -43.07 15.36
CA GLU A 230 -10.75 -43.89 14.22
C GLU A 230 -12.01 -43.99 13.36
N LEU A 231 -12.04 -43.25 12.24
CA LEU A 231 -13.00 -43.44 11.16
C LEU A 231 -12.77 -44.84 10.60
N SER A 232 -13.31 -45.83 11.31
CA SER A 232 -13.45 -47.21 10.89
C SER A 232 -14.47 -47.20 9.76
N TYR A 233 -14.00 -47.03 8.53
CA TYR A 233 -14.81 -47.15 7.33
C TYR A 233 -15.18 -48.63 7.13
N ASN A 234 -16.12 -49.14 7.93
CA ASN A 234 -16.73 -50.46 7.70
C ASN A 234 -17.79 -50.32 6.61
N GLY A 235 -17.33 -50.19 5.37
CA GLY A 235 -18.14 -50.44 4.19
C GLY A 235 -18.33 -51.95 4.01
N SER A 236 -19.35 -52.52 4.64
CA SER A 236 -19.92 -53.81 4.25
C SER A 236 -21.31 -53.57 3.65
N CYS A 237 -21.34 -53.41 2.33
CA CYS A 237 -22.51 -53.55 1.48
C CYS A 237 -22.86 -55.04 1.29
N SER A 238 -24.14 -55.34 1.05
CA SER A 238 -24.80 -56.66 0.80
C SER A 238 -25.54 -57.18 2.04
N ARG A 239 -26.84 -57.48 2.05
CA ARG A 239 -27.90 -57.64 1.04
C ARG A 239 -29.25 -57.34 1.71
#